data_AF-A0A1S2PY44-F1
#
_entry.id   AF-A0A1S2PY44-F1
#
_cell.length_a   1.000
_cell.length_b   1.000
_cell.length_c   1.000
_cell.angle_alpha   90.00
_cell.angle_beta   90.00
_cell.angle_gamma   90.00
#
_symmetry.space_group_name_H-M   'P 1'
#
loop_
_entity.id
_entity.type
_entity.pdbx_description
1 polymer ?
#
loop_
_entity_poly.entity_id
_entity_poly.type
_entity_poly.pdbx_seq_one_letter_code
_entity_poly.pdbx_strand_id
1 'polypeptide(L)'
;MNRDPTAERLIDEFFDTGHALREEDAARRQTRRELAPPTVLLIRAWSAGRALAAFTSAGSPAERSRLIAEHSRLEGWLEERSP
;
A
#
# COMPACT_ATOMS: atom_id res chain seq x y z
N MET A 1 1.66 -19.02 4.33
CA MET A 1 1.35 -17.75 3.66
C MET A 1 1.85 -16.64 4.56
N ASN A 2 2.94 -15.96 4.19
CA ASN A 2 3.60 -14.99 5.05
C ASN A 2 2.71 -13.74 5.14
N ARG A 3 2.13 -13.47 6.31
CA ARG A 3 1.37 -12.24 6.57
C ARG A 3 2.39 -11.16 6.90
N ASP A 4 2.66 -10.24 5.97
CA ASP A 4 3.40 -9.02 6.31
C ASP A 4 2.41 -8.02 6.95
N PRO A 5 2.49 -7.79 8.27
CA PRO A 5 1.56 -6.88 8.96
C PRO A 5 1.72 -5.43 8.49
N THR A 6 2.89 -5.06 7.96
CA THR A 6 3.15 -3.73 7.40
C THR A 6 2.35 -3.54 6.12
N ALA A 7 2.40 -4.52 5.22
CA ALA A 7 1.68 -4.46 3.94
C ALA A 7 0.16 -4.39 4.18
N GLU A 8 -0.37 -5.22 5.07
CA GLU A 8 -1.80 -5.21 5.42
C GLU A 8 -2.24 -3.87 6.00
N ARG A 9 -1.46 -3.29 6.93
CA ARG A 9 -1.73 -1.97 7.49
C ARG A 9 -1.74 -0.87 6.42
N LEU A 10 -0.80 -0.91 5.47
CA LEU A 10 -0.72 0.06 4.38
C LEU A 10 -1.90 -0.05 3.41
N ILE A 11 -2.36 -1.28 3.14
CA ILE A 11 -3.55 -1.51 2.32
C ILE A 11 -4.79 -0.97 3.02
N ASP A 12 -4.95 -1.23 4.32
CA ASP A 12 -6.08 -0.70 5.09
C ASP A 12 -6.04 0.85 5.11
N GLU A 13 -4.87 1.47 5.31
CA GLU A 13 -4.68 2.93 5.24
C GLU A 13 -5.05 3.52 3.86
N PHE A 14 -4.76 2.81 2.77
CA PHE A 14 -5.16 3.21 1.41
C PHE A 14 -6.69 3.26 1.26
N PHE A 15 -7.41 2.29 1.82
CA PHE A 15 -8.88 2.29 1.78
C PHE A 15 -9.49 3.35 2.70
N ASP A 16 -8.93 3.53 3.90
CA ASP A 16 -9.40 4.53 4.87
C ASP A 16 -9.24 5.98 4.36
N THR A 17 -8.24 6.23 3.51
CA THR A 17 -8.00 7.52 2.87
C THR A 17 -8.89 7.77 1.64
N GLY A 18 -9.76 6.82 1.29
CA GLY A 18 -10.74 6.98 0.20
C GLY A 18 -10.14 6.86 -1.21
N HIS A 19 -8.96 6.26 -1.36
CA HIS A 19 -8.31 6.11 -2.67
C HIS A 19 -8.87 4.95 -3.52
N ALA A 20 -9.86 4.21 -3.02
CA ALA A 20 -10.53 3.16 -3.79
C ALA A 20 -11.33 3.76 -4.96
N LEU A 21 -11.25 3.14 -6.14
CA LEU A 21 -12.03 3.56 -7.31
C LEU A 21 -13.53 3.33 -7.14
N ARG A 22 -13.89 2.26 -6.41
CA ARG A 22 -15.26 1.78 -6.25
C ARG A 22 -15.44 1.27 -4.83
N GLU A 23 -16.61 1.49 -4.26
CA GLU A 23 -16.99 0.94 -2.95
C GLU A 23 -16.92 -0.60 -2.93
N GLU A 24 -17.20 -1.24 -4.07
CA GLU A 24 -17.09 -2.70 -4.24
C GLU A 24 -15.67 -3.24 -4.02
N ASP A 25 -14.63 -2.45 -4.31
CA ASP A 25 -13.25 -2.88 -4.10
C ASP A 25 -12.91 -2.88 -2.60
N ALA A 26 -13.42 -1.89 -1.86
CA ALA A 26 -13.30 -1.84 -0.40
C ALA A 26 -14.06 -3.01 0.24
N ALA A 27 -15.30 -3.26 -0.21
CA ALA A 27 -16.11 -4.38 0.25
C ALA A 27 -15.44 -5.73 -0.05
N ARG A 28 -14.85 -5.90 -1.25
CA ARG A 28 -14.12 -7.11 -1.63
C ARG A 28 -12.88 -7.31 -0.76
N ARG A 29 -12.09 -6.26 -0.51
CA ARG A 29 -10.93 -6.33 0.38
C ARG A 29 -11.34 -6.67 1.81
N GLN A 30 -12.46 -6.17 2.30
CA GLN A 30 -12.92 -6.42 3.67
C GLN A 30 -13.44 -7.86 3.84
N THR A 31 -14.18 -8.37 2.85
CA THR A 31 -14.88 -9.66 2.93
C THR A 31 -14.03 -10.84 2.46
N ARG A 32 -13.21 -10.67 1.42
CA ARG A 32 -12.45 -11.75 0.76
C ARG A 32 -10.94 -11.61 0.87
N ARG A 33 -10.45 -10.48 1.40
CA ARG A 33 -9.00 -10.14 1.42
C ARG A 33 -8.37 -10.17 0.02
N GLU A 34 -9.18 -9.91 -1.00
CA GLU A 34 -8.75 -9.84 -2.40
C GLU A 34 -8.64 -8.39 -2.87
N LEU A 35 -7.67 -8.12 -3.73
CA LEU A 35 -7.51 -6.83 -4.40
C LEU A 35 -7.83 -6.99 -5.88
N ALA A 36 -8.64 -6.09 -6.44
CA ALA A 36 -8.83 -6.06 -7.88
C ALA A 36 -7.53 -5.58 -8.56
N PRO A 37 -7.19 -6.06 -9.78
CA PRO A 37 -5.96 -5.66 -10.45
C PRO A 37 -5.78 -4.13 -10.61
N PRO A 38 -6.83 -3.34 -10.95
CA PRO A 38 -6.70 -1.88 -10.98
C PRO A 38 -6.40 -1.27 -9.60
N THR A 39 -6.97 -1.83 -8.53
CA THR A 39 -6.72 -1.39 -7.16
C THR A 39 -5.27 -1.62 -6.76
N VAL A 40 -4.66 -2.74 -7.19
CA VAL A 40 -3.23 -3.01 -6.97
C VAL A 40 -2.37 -1.89 -7.56
N LEU A 41 -2.64 -1.47 -8.80
CA LEU A 41 -1.89 -0.38 -9.44
C LEU A 41 -2.00 0.95 -8.67
N LEU A 42 -3.18 1.24 -8.11
CA LEU A 42 -3.38 2.45 -7.31
C LEU A 42 -2.67 2.39 -5.96
N ILE A 43 -2.69 1.23 -5.29
CA ILE A 43 -1.95 1.02 -4.05
C ILE A 43 -0.45 1.22 -4.30
N ARG A 44 0.10 0.68 -5.40
CA ARG A 44 1.50 0.89 -5.81
C ARG A 44 1.81 2.38 -6.01
N ALA A 45 0.99 3.07 -6.80
CA ALA A 45 1.18 4.49 -7.10
C ALA A 45 1.09 5.37 -5.84
N TRP A 46 0.11 5.11 -4.99
CA TRP A 46 -0.06 5.80 -3.71
C TRP A 46 1.14 5.59 -2.77
N SER A 47 1.58 4.33 -2.62
CA SER A 47 2.74 3.97 -1.81
C SER A 47 4.04 4.61 -2.33
N ALA A 48 4.26 4.58 -3.64
CA ALA A 48 5.40 5.24 -4.28
C ALA A 48 5.37 6.76 -4.05
N GLY A 49 4.19 7.38 -4.14
CA GLY A 49 4.00 8.81 -3.84
C GLY A 49 4.38 9.17 -2.40
N ARG A 50 4.00 8.33 -1.43
CA ARG A 50 4.39 8.50 -0.02
C ARG A 50 5.90 8.36 0.19
N ALA A 51 6.52 7.34 -0.41
CA ALA A 51 7.96 7.13 -0.33
C ALA A 51 8.73 8.30 -0.97
N LEU A 52 8.25 8.82 -2.11
CA LEU A 52 8.84 9.98 -2.77
C LEU A 52 8.67 11.26 -1.94
N ALA A 53 7.51 11.46 -1.30
CA ALA A 53 7.27 12.61 -0.42
C ALA A 53 8.25 12.66 0.77
N ALA A 54 8.86 11.53 1.16
CA ALA A 54 9.91 11.49 2.18
C ALA A 54 11.21 12.20 1.76
N PHE A 55 11.40 12.46 0.46
CA PHE A 55 12.54 13.20 -0.07
C PHE A 55 12.26 14.71 -0.20
N THR A 56 10.99 15.11 -0.29
CA THR A 56 10.58 16.51 -0.45
C THR A 56 10.11 17.15 0.86
N SER A 57 9.66 16.35 1.82
CA SER A 57 9.32 16.82 3.17
C SER A 57 10.57 17.03 4.02
N ALA A 58 10.52 17.96 4.98
CA ALA A 58 11.53 18.20 6.02
C ALA A 58 11.64 17.03 7.04
N GLY A 59 11.30 15.81 6.62
CA GLY A 59 11.33 14.61 7.45
C GLY A 59 12.75 14.22 7.83
N SER A 60 12.89 13.59 9.01
CA SER A 60 14.18 13.09 9.47
C SER A 60 14.69 11.95 8.56
N PRO A 61 16.01 11.68 8.53
CA PRO A 61 16.55 10.53 7.80
C PRO A 61 15.89 9.19 8.20
N ALA A 62 15.52 9.04 9.47
CA ALA A 62 14.84 7.86 9.99
C ALA A 62 13.43 7.69 9.38
N GLU A 63 12.68 8.79 9.25
CA GLU A 63 11.35 8.78 8.62
C GLU A 63 11.45 8.40 7.14
N ARG A 64 12.45 8.92 6.45
CA ARG A 64 12.72 8.55 5.06
C ARG A 64 13.04 7.06 4.91
N SER A 65 13.94 6.54 5.72
CA SER A 65 14.27 5.10 5.71
C SER A 65 13.04 4.23 6.01
N ARG A 66 12.19 4.65 6.95
CA ARG A 66 10.93 3.97 7.27
C ARG A 66 10.00 3.90 6.08
N LEU A 67 9.71 5.03 5.43
CA LEU A 67 8.78 5.10 4.29
C LEU A 67 9.27 4.30 3.08
N ILE A 68 10.58 4.31 2.81
CA ILE A 68 11.18 3.47 1.75
C ILE A 68 11.01 1.97 2.08
N ALA A 69 11.30 1.57 3.33
CA ALA A 69 11.16 0.18 3.75
C ALA A 69 9.70 -0.30 3.72
N GLU A 70 8.75 0.55 4.11
CA GLU A 70 7.31 0.29 4.02
C GLU A 70 6.88 0.08 2.56
N HIS A 71 7.37 0.92 1.64
CA HIS A 71 7.10 0.76 0.22
C HIS A 71 7.65 -0.57 -0.33
N SER A 72 8.93 -0.89 -0.08
CA SER A 72 9.53 -2.15 -0.56
C SER A 72 8.84 -3.40 -0.02
N ARG A 73 8.38 -3.38 1.24
CA ARG A 73 7.61 -4.48 1.82
C ARG A 73 6.27 -4.67 1.14
N LEU A 74 5.57 -3.57 0.87
CA LEU A 74 4.29 -3.61 0.18
C LEU A 74 4.45 -4.13 -1.26
N GLU A 75 5.48 -3.69 -2.00
CA GLU A 75 5.75 -4.20 -3.35
C GLU A 75 6.02 -5.71 -3.34
N GLY A 76 6.89 -6.20 -2.47
CA GLY A 76 7.16 -7.64 -2.36
C GLY A 76 5.90 -8.44 -2.02
N TRP A 77 5.06 -7.94 -1.13
CA TRP A 77 3.78 -8.58 -0.80
C TRP A 77 2.81 -8.62 -1.99
N LEU A 78 2.75 -7.53 -2.78
CA LEU A 78 1.90 -7.42 -3.96
C LEU A 78 2.40 -8.29 -5.11
N GLU A 79 3.72 -8.40 -5.31
CA GLU A 79 4.34 -9.28 -6.32
C GLU A 79 4.07 -10.76 -6.03
N GLU A 80 4.12 -11.19 -4.77
CA GLU A 80 3.76 -12.56 -4.38
C GLU A 80 2.30 -12.93 -4.67
N ARG A 81 1.42 -11.93 -4.86
CA ARG A 81 -0.04 -12.09 -4.93
C ARG A 81 -0.68 -11.59 -6.22
N SER A 82 0.10 -10.94 -7.08
CA SER A 82 -0.31 -10.51 -8.41
C SER A 82 0.36 -11.45 -9.41
N PRO A 83 -0.40 -12.31 -10.11
CA PRO A 83 0.16 -13.23 -11.11
C PRO A 83 0.77 -12.50 -12.32
#